data_AF-A0A0B2A566-F1
#
_entry.id   AF-A0A0B2A566-F1
#
_cell.length_a   1.000
_cell.length_b   1.000
_cell.length_c   1.000
_cell.angle_alpha   90.00
_cell.angle_beta   90.00
_cell.angle_gamma   90.00
#
_symmetry.space_group_name_H-M   'P 1'
#
loop_
_entity.id
_entity.type
_entity.pdbx_description
1 polymer ?
#
loop_
_entity_poly.entity_id
_entity_poly.type
_entity_poly.pdbx_seq_one_letter_code
_entity_poly.pdbx_strand_id
1 'polypeptide(L)' 'MDIAEWWPRLDESSREWLIEHNGEAVSPDVRQAITAAGGVVTSDSWWVDQDGPEGLLLSDAAIDWIEEKANGE' A
#
# COMPACT_ATOMS: atom_id res chain seq x y z
N MET A 1 -4.72 -3.19 10.80
CA MET A 1 -3.43 -2.47 10.93
C MET A 1 -3.41 -1.40 9.87
N ASP A 2 -3.02 -0.20 10.26
CA ASP A 2 -2.92 0.97 9.40
C ASP A 2 -1.65 0.93 8.53
N ILE A 3 -1.57 1.73 7.46
CA ILE A 3 -0.39 1.79 6.57
C ILE A 3 0.88 2.15 7.32
N ALA A 4 0.81 3.09 8.26
CA ALA A 4 1.95 3.44 9.11
C ALA A 4 2.47 2.27 9.94
N GLU A 5 1.62 1.29 10.23
CA GLU A 5 1.99 0.12 11.01
C GLU A 5 2.50 -1.02 10.13
N TRP A 6 1.87 -1.34 8.99
CA TRP A 6 2.33 -2.45 8.14
C TRP A 6 3.49 -2.08 7.20
N TRP A 7 3.62 -0.80 6.81
CA TRP A 7 4.71 -0.31 5.96
C TRP A 7 6.11 -0.73 6.42
N PRO A 8 6.54 -0.52 7.69
CA PRO A 8 7.88 -0.91 8.14
C PRO A 8 8.10 -2.43 8.20
N ARG A 9 7.04 -3.24 8.05
CA ARG A 9 7.11 -4.71 8.08
C ARG A 9 7.28 -5.31 6.69
N LEU A 10 7.11 -4.52 5.63
CA LEU A 10 7.34 -4.96 4.25
C LEU A 10 8.83 -5.15 3.98
N ASP A 11 9.16 -6.11 3.11
CA ASP A 11 10.49 -6.20 2.53
C ASP A 11 10.81 -4.95 1.68
N GLU A 12 12.09 -4.78 1.33
CA GLU A 12 12.56 -3.62 0.57
C GLU A 12 11.91 -3.57 -0.82
N SER A 13 11.84 -4.69 -1.53
CA SER A 13 11.29 -4.77 -2.87
C SER A 13 9.79 -4.45 -2.92
N SER A 14 9.01 -4.89 -1.93
CA SER A 14 7.60 -4.52 -1.81
C SER A 14 7.41 -3.02 -1.54
N ARG A 15 8.30 -2.40 -0.76
CA ARG A 15 8.27 -0.94 -0.52
C ARG A 15 8.68 -0.18 -1.76
N GLU A 16 9.75 -0.58 -2.45
CA GLU A 16 10.18 0.04 -3.71
C GLU A 16 9.07 -0.01 -4.75
N TRP A 17 8.42 -1.17 -4.91
CA TRP A 17 7.28 -1.29 -5.83
C TRP A 17 6.15 -0.32 -5.48
N LEU A 18 5.79 -0.20 -4.19
CA LEU A 18 4.78 0.75 -3.76
C LEU A 18 5.19 2.21 -4.00
N ILE A 19 6.48 2.54 -3.93
CA ILE A 19 6.98 3.89 -4.21
C ILE A 19 6.90 4.18 -5.72
N GLU A 20 7.29 3.23 -6.55
CA GLU A 20 7.36 3.41 -8.01
C GLU A 20 5.98 3.33 -8.70
N HIS A 21 5.04 2.58 -8.12
CA HIS A 21 3.76 2.21 -8.74
C HIS A 21 2.53 2.54 -7.86
N ASN A 22 2.63 3.50 -6.92
CA ASN A 22 1.54 3.87 -6.00
C ASN A 22 0.24 4.34 -6.71
N GLY A 23 0.32 4.86 -7.93
CA GLY A 23 -0.83 5.25 -8.75
C GLY A 23 -1.44 4.12 -9.58
N GLU A 24 -0.91 2.90 -9.48
CA GLU A 24 -1.36 1.72 -10.23
C GLU A 24 -2.06 0.71 -9.31
N ALA A 25 -2.77 -0.25 -9.90
CA ALA A 25 -3.34 -1.35 -9.15
C ALA A 25 -2.23 -2.19 -8.50
N VAL A 26 -2.32 -2.37 -7.19
CA VAL A 26 -1.32 -3.10 -6.38
C VAL A 26 -1.14 -4.51 -6.92
N SER A 27 0.11 -4.83 -7.27
CA SER A 27 0.49 -6.17 -7.75
C SER A 27 0.05 -7.27 -6.76
N PRO A 28 -0.39 -8.45 -7.24
CA PRO A 28 -0.77 -9.57 -6.37
C PRO A 28 0.29 -9.95 -5.33
N ASP A 29 1.56 -9.91 -5.70
CA ASP A 29 2.68 -10.21 -4.80
C ASP A 29 2.79 -9.17 -3.67
N VAL A 30 2.69 -7.89 -4.01
CA VAL A 30 2.73 -6.78 -3.04
C VAL A 30 1.49 -6.80 -2.13
N ARG A 31 0.31 -7.10 -2.68
CA ARG A 31 -0.92 -7.27 -1.89
C ARG A 31 -0.77 -8.41 -0.89
N GLN A 32 -0.13 -9.52 -1.29
CA GLN A 32 0.18 -10.62 -0.39
C GLN A 32 1.13 -10.18 0.72
N ALA A 33 2.19 -9.42 0.39
CA ALA A 33 3.12 -8.87 1.37
C ALA A 33 2.44 -7.94 2.39
N ILE A 34 1.56 -7.03 1.92
CA ILE A 34 0.74 -6.15 2.78
C ILE A 34 -0.12 -6.98 3.73
N THR A 35 -0.80 -8.02 3.23
CA THR A 35 -1.64 -8.90 4.04
C THR A 35 -0.81 -9.67 5.07
N ALA A 36 0.34 -10.21 4.67
CA ALA A 36 1.27 -10.92 5.56
C ALA A 36 1.87 -10.01 6.64
N ALA A 37 2.06 -8.72 6.33
CA ALA A 37 2.47 -7.68 7.27
C ALA A 37 1.35 -7.25 8.23
N GLY A 38 0.13 -7.77 8.07
CA GLY A 38 -1.04 -7.48 8.90
C GLY A 38 -1.94 -6.36 8.37
N GLY A 39 -1.65 -5.83 7.18
CA GLY A 39 -2.48 -4.86 6.48
C GLY A 39 -3.87 -5.42 6.20
N VAL A 40 -4.90 -4.67 6.59
CA VAL A 40 -6.29 -5.07 6.44
C VAL A 40 -6.84 -4.38 5.19
N VAL A 41 -6.88 -5.13 4.08
CA VAL A 41 -7.44 -4.66 2.79
C VAL A 41 -8.97 -4.68 2.90
N THR A 42 -9.55 -3.60 3.41
CA THR A 42 -11.01 -3.42 3.51
C THR A 42 -11.37 -2.02 3.06
N SER A 43 -12.57 -1.83 2.53
CA SER A 43 -13.07 -0.50 2.12
C SER A 43 -13.19 0.51 3.26
N ASP A 44 -13.07 0.08 4.52
CA ASP A 44 -13.05 0.96 5.70
C ASP A 44 -11.64 1.52 5.98
N SER A 45 -10.60 0.94 5.37
CA SER A 45 -9.23 1.41 5.51
C SER A 45 -9.03 2.68 4.69
N TRP A 46 -8.60 3.77 5.33
CA TRP A 46 -8.40 5.07 4.66
C TRP A 46 -7.43 5.01 3.48
N TRP A 47 -6.52 4.04 3.48
CA TRP A 47 -5.50 3.85 2.46
C TRP A 47 -5.97 3.05 1.24
N VAL A 48 -7.20 2.55 1.26
CA VAL A 48 -7.84 1.79 0.17
C VAL A 48 -8.83 2.69 -0.55
N ASP A 49 -8.62 2.92 -1.85
CA ASP A 49 -9.64 3.55 -2.70
C ASP A 49 -10.69 2.52 -3.12
N GLN A 50 -10.21 1.46 -3.79
CA GLN A 50 -11.03 0.42 -4.38
C GLN A 50 -10.35 -0.93 -4.20
N ASP A 51 -11.12 -1.95 -3.85
CA ASP A 51 -10.71 -3.36 -3.95
C ASP A 51 -11.71 -4.08 -4.86
N GLY A 52 -11.32 -4.26 -6.12
CA GLY A 52 -12.21 -4.68 -7.19
C GLY A 52 -11.61 -5.74 -8.10
N PRO A 53 -12.32 -6.11 -9.19
CA PRO A 53 -11.84 -7.09 -10.16
C PRO A 53 -10.55 -6.66 -10.87
N GLU A 54 -10.26 -5.35 -10.90
CA GLU A 54 -9.04 -4.77 -11.48
C GLU A 54 -7.87 -4.72 -10.48
N GLY A 55 -8.10 -5.10 -9.23
CA GLY A 55 -7.10 -5.11 -8.16
C GLY A 55 -7.42 -4.12 -7.04
N LEU A 56 -6.43 -3.95 -6.17
CA LEU A 56 -6.46 -2.99 -5.07
C LEU A 56 -5.85 -1.68 -5.54
N LEU A 57 -6.59 -0.58 -5.46
CA LEU A 57 -6.09 0.78 -5.69
C LEU A 57 -5.90 1.48 -4.35
N LEU A 58 -4.77 2.20 -4.23
CA LEU A 58 -4.51 3.05 -3.09
C LEU A 58 -5.30 4.35 -3.21
N SER A 59 -5.81 4.85 -2.09
CA SER A 59 -6.41 6.19 -2.03
C SER A 59 -5.35 7.26 -2.30
N ASP A 60 -5.74 8.42 -2.83
CA ASP A 60 -4.83 9.59 -2.98
C ASP A 60 -4.07 9.89 -1.69
N ALA A 61 -4.73 9.85 -0.54
CA ALA A 61 -4.08 10.10 0.74
C ALA A 61 -2.95 9.10 1.05
N ALA A 62 -3.09 7.83 0.64
CA ALA A 62 -2.07 6.81 0.85
C ALA A 62 -0.92 6.97 -0.12
N ILE A 63 -1.19 7.43 -1.34
CA ILE A 63 -0.17 7.81 -2.32
C ILE A 63 0.69 8.93 -1.73
N ASP A 64 0.08 10.03 -1.30
CA ASP A 64 0.77 11.15 -0.62
C ASP A 64 1.62 10.64 0.56
N TRP A 65 1.04 9.81 1.43
CA TRP A 65 1.76 9.28 2.59
C TRP A 65 2.97 8.42 2.21
N ILE A 66 2.86 7.60 1.15
CA ILE A 66 3.97 6.78 0.63
C ILE A 66 5.07 7.68 0.07
N GLU A 67 4.70 8.72 -0.68
CA GLU A 67 5.66 9.69 -1.24
C GLU A 67 6.42 10.44 -0.13
N GLU A 68 5.72 10.91 0.92
CA GLU A 68 6.34 11.52 2.09
C GLU A 68 7.36 10.56 2.75
N LYS A 69 6.97 9.29 2.95
CA LYS A 69 7.85 8.29 3.57
C LYS A 69 9.03 7.89 2.69
N ALA A 70 8.84 7.88 1.37
CA ALA A 70 9.89 7.62 0.39
C ALA A 70 10.95 8.73 0.39
N ASN A 71 10.51 9.98 0.49
CA ASN A 71 11.38 11.16 0.52
C ASN A 71 12.05 11.39 1.89
N GLY A 72 11.65 10.63 2.92
CA GLY A 72 12.14 10.79 4.29
C GLY A 72 11.56 12.01 5.01
N GLU A 73 10.40 12.48 4.56
CA GLU A 73 9.64 13.60 5.12
C GLU A 73 8.75 13.16 6.30
#